data_AF-A0A966MT38-F1
#
_entry.id   AF-A0A966MT38-F1
#
_cell.length_a   1.000
_cell.length_b   1.000
_cell.length_c   1.000
_cell.angle_alpha   90.00
_cell.angle_beta   90.00
_cell.angle_gamma   90.00
#
_symmetry.space_group_name_H-M   'P 1'
#
loop_
_entity.id
_entity.type
_entity.pdbx_description
1 polymer ?
#
loop_
_entity_poly.entity_id
_entity_poly.type
_entity_poly.pdbx_seq_one_letter_code
_entity_poly.pdbx_strand_id
1 'polypeptide(L)'
;MTHSVYAQLNEVLCGSMFTKEKASRPVYVEIDEVVEANLIDFLDCKPDDIRSRIAEIVSEYISKTGTSHDPFAGVHRNLLNWKKTLSKEFSNYPEIPLLLVFTFAAVDMGGDGGHDPNAYYPRLYEILKISNQVSLAESYRNFSSNLWGSLNYWLDVVNKGNFGIGTAYSIGAQKHVGFPLSQALIRSTDRKKLPRLFRKNGFSAFESIVEVDMESIIEEWVSTEDHAFGSHRSPSKPFKRLWEQTDARPKMCTLVCRELESWDGSVPKVVREDGALVDDDELIRTQAIVQSMTPKERRDPKILNGSRRSRIAKGSGRTVTEVNNLVDRFSAAQKMMKQMRGGKIPGGMGLPPAMASGISGGIPNLGSPANRVPPKKKSRSGNPAKRAIEEGR
;
A
#
# COMPACT_ATOMS: atom_id res chain seq x y z
N MET A 1 42.88 4.01 7.16
CA MET A 1 41.76 4.09 8.12
C MET A 1 40.65 3.24 7.54
N THR A 2 40.19 2.20 8.23
CA THR A 2 39.02 1.43 7.79
C THR A 2 37.79 2.33 7.89
N HIS A 3 37.20 2.71 6.75
CA HIS A 3 35.95 3.45 6.70
C HIS A 3 34.87 2.63 7.42
N SER A 4 34.03 3.24 8.23
CA SER A 4 32.90 2.53 8.87
C SER A 4 31.96 1.98 7.81
N VAL A 5 31.24 0.90 8.11
CA VAL A 5 30.24 0.31 7.18
C VAL A 5 29.21 1.36 6.73
N TYR A 6 28.82 2.27 7.63
CA TYR A 6 27.95 3.41 7.31
C TYR A 6 28.56 4.33 6.24
N ALA A 7 29.85 4.67 6.36
CA ALA A 7 30.53 5.53 5.39
C ALA A 7 30.68 4.83 4.03
N GLN A 8 30.99 3.54 4.01
CA GLN A 8 31.05 2.74 2.79
C GLN A 8 29.68 2.64 2.10
N LEU A 9 28.61 2.40 2.87
CA LEU A 9 27.24 2.42 2.37
C LEU A 9 26.89 3.80 1.79
N ASN A 10 27.28 4.89 2.45
CA ASN A 10 27.07 6.24 1.95
C ASN A 10 27.81 6.48 0.62
N GLU A 11 29.04 5.99 0.46
CA GLU A 11 29.79 6.08 -0.79
C GLU A 11 29.07 5.34 -1.93
N VAL A 12 28.60 4.11 -1.69
CA VAL A 12 27.82 3.31 -2.66
C VAL A 12 26.52 4.01 -3.06
N LEU A 13 25.75 4.51 -2.08
CA LEU A 13 24.51 5.22 -2.33
C LEU A 13 24.74 6.54 -3.07
N CYS A 14 25.74 7.34 -2.67
CA CYS A 14 26.08 8.57 -3.38
C CYS A 14 26.46 8.32 -4.84
N GLY A 15 27.33 7.33 -5.07
CA GLY A 15 27.84 7.01 -6.40
C GLY A 15 26.81 6.43 -7.36
N SER A 16 25.69 5.90 -6.85
CA SER A 16 24.60 5.32 -7.64
C SER A 16 23.40 6.27 -7.78
N MET A 17 23.05 7.02 -6.74
CA MET A 17 21.92 7.95 -6.76
C MET A 17 22.24 9.25 -7.52
N PHE A 18 23.47 9.77 -7.37
CA PHE A 18 23.87 11.10 -7.84
C PHE A 18 25.01 10.99 -8.83
N THR A 19 24.66 10.75 -10.09
CA THR A 19 25.63 10.46 -11.16
C THR A 19 25.67 11.57 -12.20
N LYS A 20 26.73 11.62 -13.01
CA LYS A 20 26.86 12.65 -14.06
C LYS A 20 25.81 12.49 -15.16
N GLU A 21 25.30 11.28 -15.37
CA GLU A 21 24.22 10.98 -16.31
C GLU A 21 22.89 11.59 -15.86
N LYS A 22 22.74 11.87 -14.56
CA LYS A 22 21.60 12.57 -13.97
C LYS A 22 21.81 14.09 -13.92
N ALA A 23 22.88 14.64 -14.51
CA ALA A 23 23.15 16.07 -14.53
C ALA A 23 21.95 16.88 -15.04
N SER A 24 21.63 17.96 -14.31
CA SER A 24 20.49 18.86 -14.58
C SER A 24 19.11 18.19 -14.58
N ARG A 25 19.00 16.95 -14.07
CA ARG A 25 17.72 16.24 -13.91
C ARG A 25 17.31 16.20 -12.42
N PRO A 26 16.02 16.21 -12.10
CA PRO A 26 15.53 15.96 -10.75
C PRO A 26 16.03 14.61 -10.23
N VAL A 27 16.58 14.58 -9.01
CA VAL A 27 17.04 13.35 -8.35
C VAL A 27 16.35 13.16 -7.02
N TYR A 28 16.03 11.91 -6.69
CA TYR A 28 15.28 11.52 -5.50
C TYR A 28 16.11 10.56 -4.63
N VAL A 29 15.94 10.64 -3.31
CA VAL A 29 16.54 9.69 -2.36
C VAL A 29 15.68 8.42 -2.31
N GLU A 30 15.88 7.56 -3.30
CA GLU A 30 15.16 6.30 -3.47
C GLU A 30 16.05 5.17 -4.03
N ILE A 31 15.59 3.94 -3.89
CA ILE A 31 16.24 2.76 -4.45
C ILE A 31 15.60 2.49 -5.82
N ASP A 32 16.21 3.03 -6.87
CA ASP A 32 15.93 2.64 -8.26
C ASP A 32 16.66 1.33 -8.61
N GLU A 33 16.44 0.79 -9.81
CA GLU A 33 17.05 -0.47 -10.25
C GLU A 33 18.58 -0.46 -10.20
N VAL A 34 19.20 0.68 -10.56
CA VAL A 34 20.66 0.83 -10.55
C VAL A 34 21.18 0.86 -9.12
N VAL A 35 20.52 1.60 -8.23
CA VAL A 35 20.85 1.64 -6.80
C VAL A 35 20.65 0.25 -6.18
N GLU A 36 19.57 -0.44 -6.51
CA GLU A 36 19.25 -1.79 -6.02
C GLU A 36 20.35 -2.79 -6.36
N ALA A 37 20.77 -2.86 -7.63
CA ALA A 37 21.83 -3.76 -8.07
C ALA A 37 23.15 -3.51 -7.32
N ASN A 38 23.57 -2.25 -7.18
CA ASN A 38 24.78 -1.90 -6.44
C ASN A 38 24.68 -2.25 -4.93
N LEU A 39 23.48 -2.15 -4.35
CA LEU A 39 23.24 -2.50 -2.95
C LEU A 39 23.22 -4.01 -2.73
N ILE A 40 22.73 -4.81 -3.67
CA ILE A 40 22.78 -6.28 -3.60
C ILE A 40 24.24 -6.72 -3.50
N ASP A 41 25.09 -6.21 -4.36
CA ASP A 41 26.52 -6.54 -4.39
C ASP A 41 27.24 -6.07 -3.11
N PHE A 42 26.93 -4.87 -2.62
CA PHE A 42 27.55 -4.32 -1.41
C PHE A 42 27.10 -5.00 -0.11
N LEU A 43 25.79 -5.24 0.03
CA LEU A 43 25.19 -5.78 1.25
C LEU A 43 25.21 -7.31 1.31
N ASP A 44 25.46 -7.98 0.17
CA ASP A 44 25.38 -9.43 -0.01
C ASP A 44 24.02 -9.97 0.49
N CYS A 45 22.93 -9.41 -0.06
CA CYS A 45 21.57 -9.72 0.38
C CYS A 45 20.57 -9.78 -0.79
N LYS A 46 19.40 -10.37 -0.55
CA LYS A 46 18.32 -10.40 -1.54
C LYS A 46 17.66 -9.01 -1.66
N PRO A 47 17.01 -8.69 -2.79
CA PRO A 47 16.29 -7.43 -2.97
C PRO A 47 15.35 -7.08 -1.80
N ASP A 48 14.57 -8.04 -1.35
CA ASP A 48 13.60 -7.88 -0.24
C ASP A 48 14.26 -7.52 1.10
N ASP A 49 15.54 -7.86 1.28
CA ASP A 49 16.29 -7.63 2.52
C ASP A 49 17.03 -6.28 2.52
N ILE A 50 17.22 -5.63 1.38
CA ILE A 50 18.03 -4.39 1.26
C ILE A 50 17.59 -3.34 2.29
N ARG A 51 16.27 -3.11 2.39
CA ARG A 51 15.69 -2.11 3.29
C ARG A 51 16.01 -2.40 4.76
N SER A 52 15.88 -3.67 5.19
CA SER A 52 16.14 -4.07 6.57
C SER A 52 17.63 -3.98 6.90
N ARG A 53 18.50 -4.38 5.97
CA ARG A 53 19.97 -4.26 6.10
C ARG A 53 20.44 -2.82 6.22
N ILE A 54 19.90 -1.91 5.41
CA ILE A 54 20.20 -0.47 5.52
C ILE A 54 19.73 0.07 6.88
N ALA A 55 18.51 -0.27 7.30
CA ALA A 55 17.98 0.15 8.59
C ALA A 55 18.86 -0.31 9.77
N GLU A 56 19.38 -1.55 9.72
CA GLU A 56 20.30 -2.09 10.72
C GLU A 56 21.61 -1.30 10.79
N ILE A 57 22.24 -1.02 9.64
CA ILE A 57 23.49 -0.23 9.56
C ILE A 57 23.28 1.18 10.12
N VAL A 58 22.16 1.83 9.76
CA VAL A 58 21.84 3.18 10.21
C VAL A 58 21.51 3.20 11.71
N SER A 59 20.74 2.22 12.20
CA SER A 59 20.41 2.05 13.62
C SER A 59 21.68 1.86 14.46
N GLU A 60 22.60 1.00 14.02
CA GLU A 60 23.88 0.77 14.69
C GLU A 60 24.77 2.03 14.68
N TYR A 61 24.80 2.78 13.58
CA TYR A 61 25.54 4.03 13.49
C TYR A 61 25.00 5.08 14.48
N ILE A 62 23.68 5.25 14.53
CA ILE A 62 23.01 6.16 15.46
C ILE A 62 23.24 5.74 16.92
N SER A 63 23.15 4.44 17.23
CA SER A 63 23.35 3.96 18.60
C SER A 63 24.77 4.21 19.10
N LYS A 64 25.77 4.11 18.22
CA LYS A 64 27.19 4.32 18.55
C LYS A 64 27.58 5.78 18.64
N THR A 65 26.94 6.66 17.88
CA THR A 65 27.39 8.05 17.70
C THR A 65 26.46 9.09 18.32
N GLY A 66 25.22 8.72 18.61
CA GLY A 66 24.24 9.52 19.32
C GLY A 66 24.59 9.72 20.80
N THR A 67 23.72 10.42 21.50
CA THR A 67 23.79 10.65 22.95
C THR A 67 22.45 10.26 23.59
N SER A 68 22.41 10.23 24.93
CA SER A 68 21.16 9.97 25.67
C SER A 68 20.07 11.03 25.43
N HIS A 69 20.44 12.24 25.03
CA HIS A 69 19.52 13.37 24.82
C HIS A 69 19.20 13.60 23.35
N ASP A 70 20.13 13.27 22.46
CA ASP A 70 19.98 13.44 21.02
C ASP A 70 20.54 12.22 20.27
N PRO A 71 19.69 11.37 19.68
CA PRO A 71 20.14 10.22 18.90
C PRO A 71 20.93 10.65 17.66
N PHE A 72 20.70 11.85 17.11
CA PHE A 72 21.37 12.28 15.88
C PHE A 72 22.68 13.05 16.14
N ALA A 73 23.12 13.19 17.40
CA ALA A 73 24.30 14.01 17.74
C ALA A 73 25.55 13.67 16.92
N GLY A 74 25.76 12.39 16.58
CA GLY A 74 26.84 11.94 15.69
C GLY A 74 26.70 12.45 14.26
N VAL A 75 25.50 12.34 13.71
CA VAL A 75 25.10 12.85 12.39
C VAL A 75 25.31 14.36 12.31
N HIS A 76 24.92 15.10 13.36
CA HIS A 76 25.15 16.55 13.45
C HIS A 76 26.65 16.88 13.33
N ARG A 77 27.50 16.18 14.09
CA ARG A 77 28.96 16.40 14.03
C ARG A 77 29.53 16.06 12.67
N ASN A 78 29.09 14.96 12.07
CA ASN A 78 29.55 14.51 10.76
C ASN A 78 29.18 15.52 9.66
N LEU A 79 27.91 15.96 9.61
CA LEU A 79 27.46 16.99 8.67
C LEU A 79 28.23 18.31 8.85
N LEU A 80 28.48 18.76 10.08
CA LEU A 80 29.27 19.98 10.34
C LEU A 80 30.72 19.85 9.88
N ASN A 81 31.33 18.68 10.06
CA ASN A 81 32.70 18.43 9.59
C ASN A 81 32.76 18.38 8.07
N TRP A 82 31.80 17.71 7.42
CA TRP A 82 31.68 17.69 5.96
C TRP A 82 31.48 19.09 5.38
N LYS A 83 30.68 19.97 6.00
CA LYS A 83 30.51 21.36 5.54
C LYS A 83 31.83 22.14 5.49
N LYS A 84 32.80 21.82 6.35
CA LYS A 84 34.16 22.41 6.33
C LYS A 84 35.01 21.91 5.16
N THR A 85 34.60 20.81 4.52
CA THR A 85 35.31 20.20 3.39
C THR A 85 34.74 20.57 2.02
N LEU A 86 33.66 21.36 1.96
CA LEU A 86 32.97 21.73 0.71
C LEU A 86 33.84 22.50 -0.29
N SER A 87 34.90 23.17 0.17
CA SER A 87 35.87 23.83 -0.70
C SER A 87 36.84 22.86 -1.39
N LYS A 88 36.86 21.59 -0.98
CA LYS A 88 37.65 20.54 -1.61
C LYS A 88 36.83 19.94 -2.75
N GLU A 89 37.40 19.88 -3.95
CA GLU A 89 36.83 19.14 -5.06
C GLU A 89 36.55 17.69 -4.61
N PHE A 90 35.32 17.22 -4.77
CA PHE A 90 34.86 15.83 -4.54
C PHE A 90 34.57 15.38 -3.09
N SER A 91 33.89 16.18 -2.27
CA SER A 91 33.28 15.67 -1.03
C SER A 91 31.84 15.21 -1.24
N ASN A 92 31.58 13.90 -1.14
CA ASN A 92 30.23 13.34 -1.17
C ASN A 92 29.39 13.81 0.02
N TYR A 93 28.09 14.01 -0.18
CA TYR A 93 27.17 14.26 0.93
C TYR A 93 27.14 13.05 1.90
N PRO A 94 27.25 13.24 3.23
CA PRO A 94 27.63 12.13 4.11
C PRO A 94 26.46 11.36 4.76
N GLU A 95 25.21 11.79 4.57
CA GLU A 95 24.06 11.26 5.31
C GLU A 95 22.97 10.61 4.44
N ILE A 96 23.32 10.12 3.25
CA ILE A 96 22.34 9.46 2.36
C ILE A 96 21.68 8.23 3.01
N PRO A 97 22.39 7.33 3.72
CA PRO A 97 21.75 6.20 4.39
C PRO A 97 20.65 6.63 5.37
N LEU A 98 20.89 7.68 6.16
CA LEU A 98 19.89 8.19 7.10
C LEU A 98 18.70 8.85 6.39
N LEU A 99 18.97 9.64 5.35
CA LEU A 99 17.90 10.25 4.54
C LEU A 99 17.00 9.16 3.93
N LEU A 100 17.59 8.06 3.46
CA LEU A 100 16.87 6.91 2.93
C LEU A 100 16.02 6.21 4.01
N VAL A 101 16.51 6.09 5.25
CA VAL A 101 15.68 5.62 6.37
C VAL A 101 14.52 6.58 6.71
N PHE A 102 14.68 7.88 6.51
CA PHE A 102 13.57 8.83 6.63
C PHE A 102 12.54 8.62 5.51
N THR A 103 12.98 8.37 4.28
CA THR A 103 12.05 8.08 3.17
C THR A 103 11.35 6.73 3.38
N PHE A 104 12.03 5.74 3.94
CA PHE A 104 11.45 4.46 4.33
C PHE A 104 10.24 4.65 5.26
N ALA A 105 10.39 5.40 6.36
CA ALA A 105 9.29 5.67 7.27
C ALA A 105 8.11 6.38 6.57
N ALA A 106 8.39 7.27 5.62
CA ALA A 106 7.38 7.98 4.83
C ALA A 106 6.65 7.07 3.82
N VAL A 107 7.35 6.15 3.14
CA VAL A 107 6.78 5.16 2.23
C VAL A 107 5.79 4.23 2.95
N ASP A 108 6.10 3.86 4.20
CA ASP A 108 5.26 2.96 5.02
C ASP A 108 4.02 3.65 5.59
N MET A 109 3.93 4.99 5.50
CA MET A 109 2.78 5.71 5.99
C MET A 109 1.51 5.29 5.22
N GLY A 110 0.56 4.77 6.00
CA GLY A 110 -0.72 4.21 5.57
C GLY A 110 -0.64 2.78 5.01
N GLY A 111 0.43 2.06 5.37
CA GLY A 111 0.47 0.60 5.45
C GLY A 111 -0.09 0.05 6.78
N ASP A 112 -0.15 -1.29 6.88
CA ASP A 112 -0.68 -2.01 8.06
C ASP A 112 0.46 -2.26 9.04
N GLY A 113 0.54 -1.47 10.10
CA GLY A 113 1.65 -1.53 11.07
C GLY A 113 1.24 -1.29 12.51
N GLY A 114 -0.04 -1.50 12.84
CA GLY A 114 -0.58 -1.22 14.19
C GLY A 114 -0.65 0.26 14.59
N HIS A 115 -0.05 1.15 13.78
CA HIS A 115 -0.07 2.61 13.98
C HIS A 115 -1.13 3.30 13.13
N ASP A 116 -1.53 4.49 13.56
CA ASP A 116 -2.33 5.40 12.73
C ASP A 116 -1.67 5.56 11.33
N PRO A 117 -2.45 5.52 10.23
CA PRO A 117 -1.94 5.64 8.87
C PRO A 117 -1.04 6.86 8.62
N ASN A 118 -1.24 7.94 9.36
CA ASN A 118 -0.48 9.18 9.21
C ASN A 118 0.67 9.33 10.23
N ALA A 119 0.90 8.32 11.07
CA ALA A 119 1.91 8.39 12.11
C ALA A 119 3.33 8.11 11.57
N TYR A 120 4.07 9.16 11.22
CA TYR A 120 5.45 9.07 10.75
C TYR A 120 6.43 8.62 11.85
N TYR A 121 6.41 9.26 13.01
CA TYR A 121 7.41 9.03 14.06
C TYR A 121 7.40 7.61 14.65
N PRO A 122 6.26 6.95 14.89
CA PRO A 122 6.25 5.55 15.35
C PRO A 122 6.92 4.60 14.35
N ARG A 123 6.73 4.81 13.04
CA ARG A 123 7.40 4.01 12.00
C ARG A 123 8.91 4.25 12.02
N LEU A 124 9.33 5.51 12.13
CA LEU A 124 10.75 5.86 12.22
C LEU A 124 11.40 5.25 13.48
N TYR A 125 10.67 5.22 14.60
CA TYR A 125 11.11 4.60 15.85
C TYR A 125 11.38 3.09 15.67
N GLU A 126 10.45 2.37 15.04
CA GLU A 126 10.60 0.94 14.78
C GLU A 126 11.79 0.62 13.89
N ILE A 127 11.99 1.41 12.82
CA ILE A 127 13.11 1.22 11.90
C ILE A 127 14.44 1.49 12.59
N LEU A 128 14.55 2.56 13.38
CA LEU A 128 15.79 2.95 14.03
C LEU A 128 16.07 2.20 15.34
N LYS A 129 15.09 1.49 15.90
CA LYS A 129 15.20 0.74 17.18
C LYS A 129 15.77 1.58 18.34
N ILE A 130 15.49 2.89 18.35
CA ILE A 130 15.92 3.80 19.41
C ILE A 130 15.04 3.53 20.63
N SER A 131 15.57 3.47 21.85
CA SER A 131 14.75 3.12 23.03
C SER A 131 13.92 4.29 23.58
N ASN A 132 14.38 5.54 23.42
CA ASN A 132 13.72 6.74 23.95
C ASN A 132 12.93 7.52 22.85
N GLN A 133 11.60 7.45 22.91
CA GLN A 133 10.70 8.06 21.91
C GLN A 133 10.64 9.60 21.97
N VAL A 134 10.76 10.20 23.16
CA VAL A 134 10.54 11.63 23.35
C VAL A 134 11.67 12.44 22.72
N SER A 135 12.92 11.96 22.85
CA SER A 135 14.09 12.61 22.24
C SER A 135 14.09 12.53 20.71
N LEU A 136 13.56 11.47 20.11
CA LEU A 136 13.65 11.25 18.65
C LEU A 136 12.86 12.29 17.86
N ALA A 137 11.57 12.48 18.17
CA ALA A 137 10.71 13.37 17.40
C ALA A 137 11.14 14.85 17.55
N GLU A 138 11.66 15.23 18.71
CA GLU A 138 12.25 16.55 18.93
C GLU A 138 13.55 16.73 18.15
N SER A 139 14.52 15.83 18.31
CA SER A 139 15.77 15.86 17.54
C SER A 139 15.53 15.86 16.03
N TYR A 140 14.61 15.03 15.54
CA TYR A 140 14.23 15.00 14.13
C TYR A 140 13.72 16.35 13.64
N ARG A 141 12.80 16.99 14.38
CA ARG A 141 12.25 18.31 14.01
C ARG A 141 13.33 19.38 13.99
N ASN A 142 14.26 19.32 14.95
CA ASN A 142 15.35 20.30 15.05
C ASN A 142 16.37 20.18 13.90
N PHE A 143 16.51 19.00 13.30
CA PHE A 143 17.63 18.73 12.39
C PHE A 143 17.25 18.36 10.96
N SER A 144 16.12 17.71 10.73
CA SER A 144 15.71 17.17 9.42
C SER A 144 15.82 18.19 8.28
N SER A 145 15.32 19.41 8.48
CA SER A 145 15.37 20.45 7.44
C SER A 145 16.80 20.85 7.06
N ASN A 146 17.75 20.81 8.01
CA ASN A 146 19.16 21.08 7.73
C ASN A 146 19.80 19.94 6.93
N LEU A 147 19.46 18.68 7.22
CA LEU A 147 19.93 17.53 6.45
C LEU A 147 19.49 17.65 4.99
N TRP A 148 18.18 17.70 4.75
CA TRP A 148 17.61 17.79 3.41
C TRP A 148 18.08 19.05 2.66
N GLY A 149 18.09 20.21 3.33
CA GLY A 149 18.58 21.44 2.72
C GLY A 149 20.07 21.40 2.39
N SER A 150 20.89 20.70 3.18
CA SER A 150 22.30 20.52 2.89
C SER A 150 22.55 19.59 1.69
N LEU A 151 21.67 18.61 1.45
CA LEU A 151 21.71 17.77 0.25
C LEU A 151 21.39 18.62 -1.00
N ASN A 152 20.29 19.38 -0.98
CA ASN A 152 19.96 20.26 -2.10
C ASN A 152 21.08 21.28 -2.34
N TYR A 153 21.64 21.89 -1.29
CA TYR A 153 22.77 22.81 -1.43
C TYR A 153 23.99 22.14 -2.08
N TRP A 154 24.28 20.89 -1.71
CA TRP A 154 25.38 20.14 -2.33
C TRP A 154 25.12 19.87 -3.81
N LEU A 155 23.91 19.44 -4.17
CA LEU A 155 23.54 19.18 -5.57
C LEU A 155 23.52 20.46 -6.40
N ASP A 156 22.77 21.45 -5.96
CA ASP A 156 22.39 22.62 -6.76
C ASP A 156 23.48 23.69 -6.78
N VAL A 157 24.15 23.92 -5.64
CA VAL A 157 25.09 25.04 -5.47
C VAL A 157 26.53 24.57 -5.58
N VAL A 158 26.91 23.56 -4.79
CA VAL A 158 28.31 23.08 -4.74
C VAL A 158 28.66 22.39 -6.05
N ASN A 159 27.79 21.47 -6.51
CA ASN A 159 28.02 20.71 -7.73
C ASN A 159 27.33 21.32 -8.97
N LYS A 160 26.62 22.44 -8.83
CA LYS A 160 25.99 23.16 -9.95
C LYS A 160 25.06 22.27 -10.79
N GLY A 161 24.39 21.32 -10.15
CA GLY A 161 23.50 20.36 -10.82
C GLY A 161 24.21 19.23 -11.58
N ASN A 162 25.54 19.11 -11.51
CA ASN A 162 26.31 18.10 -12.26
C ASN A 162 26.04 16.65 -11.84
N PHE A 163 25.39 16.44 -10.69
CA PHE A 163 24.99 15.11 -10.20
C PHE A 163 23.46 14.99 -9.99
N GLY A 164 22.70 15.92 -10.58
CA GLY A 164 21.26 16.07 -10.38
C GLY A 164 20.88 17.35 -9.65
N ILE A 165 19.58 17.67 -9.69
CA ILE A 165 18.94 18.80 -9.03
C ILE A 165 18.15 18.28 -7.82
N GLY A 166 18.34 18.90 -6.65
CA GLY A 166 17.69 18.50 -5.41
C GLY A 166 16.16 18.65 -5.45
N THR A 167 15.47 17.58 -5.05
CA THR A 167 13.98 17.52 -5.05
C THR A 167 13.39 17.47 -3.66
N ALA A 168 14.19 17.65 -2.61
CA ALA A 168 13.68 17.58 -1.24
C ALA A 168 13.02 18.91 -0.84
N TYR A 169 11.70 18.91 -0.66
CA TYR A 169 10.95 20.07 -0.19
C TYR A 169 9.86 19.66 0.80
N SER A 170 9.42 20.60 1.64
CA SER A 170 8.38 20.31 2.61
C SER A 170 7.00 20.27 1.95
N ILE A 171 6.40 19.09 1.82
CA ILE A 171 5.01 18.93 1.38
C ILE A 171 4.03 18.93 2.57
N GLY A 172 2.96 19.71 2.45
CA GLY A 172 1.83 19.71 3.37
C GLY A 172 2.06 20.50 4.67
N ALA A 173 1.15 20.33 5.64
CA ALA A 173 1.15 21.14 6.87
C ALA A 173 2.28 20.77 7.85
N GLN A 174 2.85 19.57 7.76
CA GLN A 174 3.92 19.12 8.66
C GLN A 174 5.29 19.48 8.10
N LYS A 175 5.81 20.65 8.50
CA LYS A 175 7.08 21.25 8.03
C LYS A 175 8.28 20.28 7.93
N HIS A 176 8.42 19.35 8.88
CA HIS A 176 9.59 18.48 8.97
C HIS A 176 9.39 17.11 8.31
N VAL A 177 8.18 16.57 8.39
CA VAL A 177 7.81 15.30 7.77
C VAL A 177 7.56 15.48 6.27
N GLY A 178 7.27 16.72 5.83
CA GLY A 178 7.08 17.06 4.42
C GLY A 178 8.28 16.71 3.53
N PHE A 179 9.51 16.78 4.04
CA PHE A 179 10.71 16.46 3.27
C PHE A 179 10.79 14.98 2.86
N PRO A 180 10.81 13.99 3.77
CA PRO A 180 10.80 12.59 3.36
C PRO A 180 9.52 12.22 2.59
N LEU A 181 8.39 12.91 2.85
CA LEU A 181 7.18 12.74 2.05
C LEU A 181 7.35 13.19 0.59
N SER A 182 8.16 14.21 0.31
CA SER A 182 8.47 14.62 -1.08
C SER A 182 9.31 13.60 -1.84
N GLN A 183 9.98 12.71 -1.11
CA GLN A 183 10.85 11.68 -1.68
C GLN A 183 10.14 10.32 -1.79
N ALA A 184 9.02 10.14 -1.07
CA ALA A 184 8.20 8.93 -1.12
C ALA A 184 7.18 9.01 -2.26
N LEU A 185 7.66 8.92 -3.51
CA LEU A 185 6.88 9.14 -4.74
C LEU A 185 5.64 8.23 -4.86
N ILE A 186 5.76 6.96 -4.45
CA ILE A 186 4.63 6.03 -4.32
C ILE A 186 4.62 5.46 -2.91
N ARG A 187 3.63 5.87 -2.11
CA ARG A 187 3.45 5.40 -0.73
C ARG A 187 2.65 4.10 -0.67
N SER A 188 2.76 3.38 0.44
CA SER A 188 2.01 2.13 0.70
C SER A 188 0.50 2.29 0.51
N THR A 189 -0.07 3.42 0.93
CA THR A 189 -1.51 3.72 0.73
C THR A 189 -1.92 3.74 -0.74
N ASP A 190 -1.06 4.29 -1.60
CA ASP A 190 -1.35 4.44 -3.03
C ASP A 190 -0.97 3.18 -3.80
N ARG A 191 0.13 2.53 -3.42
CA ARG A 191 0.56 1.23 -3.95
C ARG A 191 -0.53 0.17 -3.82
N LYS A 192 -1.22 0.10 -2.67
CA LYS A 192 -2.37 -0.82 -2.46
C LYS A 192 -3.54 -0.59 -3.44
N LYS A 193 -3.61 0.58 -4.10
CA LYS A 193 -4.65 0.94 -5.06
C LYS A 193 -4.23 0.65 -6.50
N LEU A 194 -2.93 0.54 -6.80
CA LEU A 194 -2.42 0.33 -8.16
C LEU A 194 -2.98 -0.93 -8.85
N PRO A 195 -3.09 -2.10 -8.20
CA PRO A 195 -3.72 -3.26 -8.82
C PRO A 195 -5.14 -3.01 -9.37
N ARG A 196 -5.91 -2.14 -8.70
CA ARG A 196 -7.25 -1.75 -9.17
C ARG A 196 -7.17 -0.78 -10.33
N LEU A 197 -6.24 0.18 -10.27
CA LEU A 197 -5.96 1.08 -11.38
C LEU A 197 -5.61 0.27 -12.63
N PHE A 198 -4.74 -0.74 -12.49
CA PHE A 198 -4.31 -1.56 -13.61
C PHE A 198 -5.46 -2.34 -14.22
N ARG A 199 -6.25 -3.03 -13.39
CA ARG A 199 -7.42 -3.76 -13.86
C ARG A 199 -8.48 -2.86 -14.50
N LYS A 200 -8.72 -1.66 -13.95
CA LYS A 200 -9.69 -0.69 -14.50
C LYS A 200 -9.29 -0.29 -15.93
N ASN A 201 -7.99 -0.18 -16.20
CA ASN A 201 -7.45 0.18 -17.50
C ASN A 201 -7.21 -1.03 -18.42
N GLY A 202 -7.62 -2.24 -18.01
CA GLY A 202 -7.62 -3.43 -18.87
C GLY A 202 -6.27 -4.13 -18.98
N PHE A 203 -5.28 -3.80 -18.13
CA PHE A 203 -3.99 -4.48 -18.16
C PHE A 203 -4.07 -5.93 -17.70
N SER A 204 -3.21 -6.73 -18.31
CA SER A 204 -2.90 -8.11 -17.94
C SER A 204 -1.79 -8.15 -16.88
N ALA A 205 -1.63 -9.32 -16.26
CA ALA A 205 -0.52 -9.56 -15.35
C ALA A 205 0.83 -9.44 -16.07
N PHE A 206 1.81 -8.83 -15.40
CA PHE A 206 3.18 -8.62 -15.89
C PHE A 206 3.27 -7.85 -17.22
N GLU A 207 2.26 -7.05 -17.54
CA GLU A 207 2.26 -6.22 -18.74
C GLU A 207 3.22 -5.03 -18.58
N SER A 208 3.74 -4.52 -19.69
CA SER A 208 4.62 -3.34 -19.73
C SER A 208 4.03 -2.29 -20.65
N ILE A 209 4.12 -1.02 -20.26
CA ILE A 209 3.77 0.12 -21.11
C ILE A 209 4.82 1.22 -21.02
N VAL A 210 4.84 2.08 -22.03
CA VAL A 210 5.71 3.27 -22.03
C VAL A 210 5.19 4.32 -21.05
N GLU A 211 6.10 5.09 -20.45
CA GLU A 211 5.76 6.05 -19.39
C GLU A 211 4.81 7.16 -19.85
N VAL A 212 4.83 7.52 -21.13
CA VAL A 212 3.93 8.53 -21.73
C VAL A 212 2.48 8.09 -21.68
N ASP A 213 2.20 6.81 -21.94
CA ASP A 213 0.85 6.25 -21.86
C ASP A 213 0.42 6.13 -20.38
N MET A 214 1.34 5.75 -19.50
CA MET A 214 1.11 5.72 -18.05
C MET A 214 0.75 7.11 -17.50
N GLU A 215 1.36 8.17 -18.01
CA GLU A 215 1.06 9.54 -17.56
C GLU A 215 -0.41 9.90 -17.76
N SER A 216 -0.98 9.55 -18.91
CA SER A 216 -2.40 9.79 -19.21
C SER A 216 -3.32 9.04 -18.25
N ILE A 217 -2.95 7.81 -17.90
CA ILE A 217 -3.71 6.97 -16.95
C ILE A 217 -3.66 7.55 -15.54
N ILE A 218 -2.49 8.02 -15.10
CA ILE A 218 -2.33 8.64 -13.77
C ILE A 218 -3.06 9.99 -13.71
N GLU A 219 -3.06 10.78 -14.79
CA GLU A 219 -3.81 12.05 -14.87
C GLU A 219 -5.33 11.81 -14.70
N GLU A 220 -5.90 10.78 -15.34
CA GLU A 220 -7.29 10.38 -15.10
C GLU A 220 -7.50 9.91 -13.65
N TRP A 221 -6.53 9.18 -13.10
CA TRP A 221 -6.61 8.68 -11.72
C TRP A 221 -6.62 9.82 -10.70
N VAL A 222 -5.75 10.82 -10.87
CA VAL A 222 -5.63 12.00 -10.00
C VAL A 222 -6.88 12.88 -10.05
N SER A 223 -7.50 13.01 -11.23
CA SER A 223 -8.73 13.78 -11.44
C SER A 223 -10.00 13.10 -10.90
N THR A 224 -9.93 11.84 -10.48
CA THR A 224 -11.07 11.13 -9.88
C THR A 224 -11.48 11.78 -8.55
N GLU A 225 -12.78 12.11 -8.42
CA GLU A 225 -13.36 12.71 -7.22
C GLU A 225 -13.41 11.74 -6.03
N ASP A 226 -13.21 12.30 -4.83
CA ASP A 226 -13.41 11.57 -3.58
C ASP A 226 -14.91 11.41 -3.31
N HIS A 227 -15.48 10.24 -3.62
CA HIS A 227 -16.86 9.95 -3.26
C HIS A 227 -16.98 9.69 -1.75
N ALA A 228 -18.11 10.10 -1.15
CA ALA A 228 -18.40 10.05 0.29
C ALA A 228 -18.27 8.67 0.98
N PHE A 229 -18.03 7.59 0.21
CA PHE A 229 -17.97 6.22 0.71
C PHE A 229 -16.84 5.38 0.07
N GLY A 230 -15.82 5.98 -0.55
CA GLY A 230 -14.70 5.19 -1.06
C GLY A 230 -13.45 5.97 -1.47
N SER A 231 -12.51 6.13 -0.53
CA SER A 231 -11.15 6.67 -0.73
C SER A 231 -10.20 5.73 -1.51
N HIS A 232 -10.73 4.63 -2.06
CA HIS A 232 -9.96 3.57 -2.70
C HIS A 232 -9.75 3.79 -4.21
N ARG A 233 -10.51 4.70 -4.83
CA ARG A 233 -10.44 4.98 -6.28
C ARG A 233 -9.56 6.15 -6.66
N SER A 234 -9.40 7.11 -5.77
CA SER A 234 -8.51 8.25 -5.98
C SER A 234 -7.16 8.00 -5.29
N PRO A 235 -6.06 8.54 -5.83
CA PRO A 235 -4.80 8.57 -5.12
C PRO A 235 -4.90 9.49 -3.89
N SER A 236 -4.00 9.29 -2.93
CA SER A 236 -3.92 10.08 -1.71
C SER A 236 -3.65 11.56 -2.01
N LYS A 237 -4.04 12.46 -1.11
CA LYS A 237 -3.73 13.90 -1.23
C LYS A 237 -2.23 14.18 -1.41
N PRO A 238 -1.31 13.51 -0.68
CA PRO A 238 0.13 13.62 -0.95
C PRO A 238 0.52 13.24 -2.38
N PHE A 239 0.00 12.13 -2.92
CA PHE A 239 0.27 11.72 -4.29
C PHE A 239 -0.24 12.76 -5.30
N LYS A 240 -1.46 13.29 -5.11
CA LYS A 240 -2.01 14.36 -5.96
C LYS A 240 -1.13 15.62 -5.96
N ARG A 241 -0.65 16.04 -4.79
CA ARG A 241 0.27 17.20 -4.66
C ARG A 241 1.63 16.97 -5.31
N LEU A 242 2.15 15.74 -5.24
CA LEU A 242 3.37 15.36 -5.95
C LEU A 242 3.16 15.42 -7.46
N TRP A 243 2.02 14.92 -7.95
CA TRP A 243 1.66 14.93 -9.37
C TRP A 243 1.50 16.34 -9.97
N GLU A 244 1.16 17.34 -9.15
CA GLU A 244 1.14 18.75 -9.55
C GLU A 244 2.55 19.28 -9.88
N GLN A 245 3.62 18.64 -9.39
CA GLN A 245 4.99 18.98 -9.75
C GLN A 245 5.37 18.28 -11.05
N THR A 246 5.56 19.06 -12.12
CA THR A 246 5.79 18.53 -13.48
C THR A 246 7.08 17.73 -13.59
N ASP A 247 8.08 18.04 -12.78
CA ASP A 247 9.38 17.37 -12.70
C ASP A 247 9.30 16.01 -11.99
N ALA A 248 8.30 15.79 -11.14
CA ALA A 248 8.05 14.51 -10.45
C ALA A 248 7.32 13.50 -11.33
N ARG A 249 6.49 13.95 -12.29
CA ARG A 249 5.64 13.07 -13.11
C ARG A 249 6.41 11.97 -13.84
N PRO A 250 7.51 12.24 -14.58
CA PRO A 250 8.21 11.19 -15.31
C PRO A 250 8.67 10.07 -14.39
N LYS A 251 9.17 10.45 -13.21
CA LYS A 251 9.66 9.48 -12.24
C LYS A 251 8.53 8.67 -11.61
N MET A 252 7.42 9.32 -11.27
CA MET A 252 6.22 8.63 -10.80
C MET A 252 5.70 7.64 -11.84
N CYS A 253 5.67 7.99 -13.13
CA CYS A 253 5.30 7.08 -14.21
C CYS A 253 6.22 5.85 -14.26
N THR A 254 7.55 6.05 -14.28
CA THR A 254 8.52 4.94 -14.25
C THR A 254 8.25 3.99 -13.09
N LEU A 255 7.99 4.52 -11.89
CA LEU A 255 7.71 3.69 -10.72
C LEU A 255 6.38 2.94 -10.87
N VAL A 256 5.32 3.57 -11.37
CA VAL A 256 4.02 2.89 -11.59
C VAL A 256 4.14 1.82 -12.69
N CYS A 257 4.91 2.06 -13.75
CA CYS A 257 5.20 1.04 -14.77
C CYS A 257 5.90 -0.18 -14.15
N ARG A 258 6.91 0.02 -13.30
CA ARG A 258 7.57 -1.08 -12.57
C ARG A 258 6.60 -1.87 -11.68
N GLU A 259 5.66 -1.18 -11.02
CA GLU A 259 4.60 -1.86 -10.26
C GLU A 259 3.67 -2.67 -11.17
N LEU A 260 3.40 -2.22 -12.39
CA LEU A 260 2.59 -2.95 -13.36
C LEU A 260 3.33 -4.21 -13.87
N GLU A 261 4.62 -4.08 -14.17
CA GLU A 261 5.46 -5.18 -14.65
C GLU A 261 5.63 -6.29 -13.61
N SER A 262 5.57 -5.95 -12.32
CA SER A 262 5.62 -6.91 -11.21
C SER A 262 4.25 -7.42 -10.76
N TRP A 263 3.16 -6.85 -11.29
CA TRP A 263 1.81 -7.18 -10.86
C TRP A 263 1.34 -8.52 -11.44
N ASP A 264 0.99 -9.45 -10.56
CA ASP A 264 0.54 -10.81 -10.91
C ASP A 264 -0.94 -10.91 -11.35
N GLY A 265 -1.61 -9.78 -11.53
CA GLY A 265 -3.04 -9.73 -11.87
C GLY A 265 -3.98 -9.84 -10.68
N SER A 266 -3.49 -10.06 -9.45
CA SER A 266 -4.32 -10.14 -8.25
C SER A 266 -4.78 -8.76 -7.77
N VAL A 267 -5.96 -8.63 -7.15
CA VAL A 267 -6.36 -7.37 -6.49
C VAL A 267 -6.66 -7.65 -5.03
N PRO A 268 -6.11 -6.84 -4.10
CA PRO A 268 -6.40 -6.98 -2.68
C PRO A 268 -7.91 -6.86 -2.42
N LYS A 269 -8.51 -7.88 -1.82
CA LYS A 269 -9.89 -7.84 -1.34
C LYS A 269 -9.95 -7.06 -0.03
N VAL A 270 -10.98 -6.24 0.15
CA VAL A 270 -11.18 -5.50 1.41
C VAL A 270 -11.84 -6.40 2.44
N VAL A 271 -11.27 -6.44 3.63
CA VAL A 271 -11.85 -7.15 4.77
C VAL A 271 -12.92 -6.25 5.38
N ARG A 272 -14.16 -6.73 5.42
CA ARG A 272 -15.26 -6.07 6.15
C ARG A 272 -15.10 -6.28 7.67
N GLU A 273 -15.82 -5.49 8.47
CA GLU A 273 -15.90 -5.65 9.94
C GLU A 273 -16.36 -7.04 10.39
N ASP A 274 -17.12 -7.77 9.56
CA ASP A 274 -17.56 -9.15 9.80
C ASP A 274 -16.53 -10.21 9.36
N GLY A 275 -15.34 -9.80 8.94
CA GLY A 275 -14.26 -10.67 8.47
C GLY A 275 -14.42 -11.16 7.02
N ALA A 276 -15.47 -10.74 6.31
CA ALA A 276 -15.67 -11.13 4.91
C ALA A 276 -14.73 -10.38 3.96
N LEU A 277 -14.04 -11.11 3.08
CA LEU A 277 -13.25 -10.55 1.98
C LEU A 277 -14.20 -10.15 0.84
N VAL A 278 -14.36 -8.85 0.62
CA VAL A 278 -15.25 -8.31 -0.41
C VAL A 278 -14.46 -7.45 -1.39
N ASP A 279 -14.82 -7.55 -2.66
CA ASP A 279 -14.31 -6.64 -3.69
C ASP A 279 -14.91 -5.24 -3.48
N ASP A 280 -14.09 -4.19 -3.52
CA ASP A 280 -14.59 -2.81 -3.36
C ASP A 280 -15.66 -2.47 -4.39
N ASP A 281 -15.52 -3.00 -5.61
CA ASP A 281 -16.52 -2.82 -6.65
C ASP A 281 -17.86 -3.46 -6.28
N GLU A 282 -17.87 -4.55 -5.51
CA GLU A 282 -19.08 -5.15 -4.97
C GLU A 282 -19.70 -4.31 -3.86
N LEU A 283 -18.87 -3.68 -3.00
CA LEU A 283 -19.34 -2.73 -1.99
C LEU A 283 -19.98 -1.49 -2.64
N ILE A 284 -19.38 -0.97 -3.71
CA ILE A 284 -19.90 0.16 -4.48
C ILE A 284 -21.20 -0.20 -5.18
N ARG A 285 -21.28 -1.35 -5.85
CA ARG A 285 -22.53 -1.83 -6.47
C ARG A 285 -23.63 -1.95 -5.43
N THR A 286 -23.29 -2.52 -4.28
CA THR A 286 -24.19 -2.63 -3.13
C THR A 286 -24.65 -1.25 -2.66
N GLN A 287 -23.72 -0.31 -2.50
CA GLN A 287 -24.02 1.05 -2.08
C GLN A 287 -24.92 1.78 -3.07
N ALA A 288 -24.64 1.72 -4.37
CA ALA A 288 -25.47 2.33 -5.41
C ALA A 288 -26.91 1.80 -5.32
N ILE A 289 -27.08 0.47 -5.16
CA ILE A 289 -28.39 -0.15 -4.95
C ILE A 289 -29.09 0.39 -3.69
N VAL A 290 -28.39 0.47 -2.56
CA VAL A 290 -28.95 0.97 -1.29
C VAL A 290 -29.30 2.47 -1.38
N GLN A 291 -28.47 3.28 -2.04
CA GLN A 291 -28.70 4.72 -2.19
C GLN A 291 -29.92 5.01 -3.07
N SER A 292 -30.21 4.17 -4.08
CA SER A 292 -31.43 4.28 -4.89
C SER A 292 -32.72 3.81 -4.17
N MET A 293 -32.61 3.24 -2.96
CA MET A 293 -33.75 2.96 -2.09
C MET A 293 -34.20 4.21 -1.33
N THR A 294 -35.50 4.30 -1.09
CA THR A 294 -36.08 5.29 -0.17
C THR A 294 -35.79 4.91 1.29
N PRO A 295 -35.81 5.87 2.25
CA PRO A 295 -35.63 5.56 3.67
C PRO A 295 -36.62 4.54 4.24
N LYS A 296 -37.83 4.45 3.67
CA LYS A 296 -38.82 3.43 4.05
C LYS A 296 -38.39 2.04 3.61
N GLU A 297 -37.89 1.92 2.38
CA GLU A 297 -37.40 0.66 1.80
C GLU A 297 -36.12 0.16 2.47
N ARG A 298 -35.22 1.07 2.90
CA ARG A 298 -34.01 0.69 3.65
C ARG A 298 -34.34 0.15 5.05
N ARG A 299 -35.33 0.74 5.72
CA ARG A 299 -35.76 0.32 7.06
C ARG A 299 -36.55 -0.99 7.04
N ASP A 300 -37.36 -1.20 6.00
CA ASP A 300 -38.13 -2.43 5.82
C ASP A 300 -37.99 -2.99 4.40
N PRO A 301 -36.99 -3.87 4.17
CA PRO A 301 -36.79 -4.49 2.86
C PRO A 301 -37.96 -5.37 2.40
N LYS A 302 -38.90 -5.76 3.28
CA LYS A 302 -40.04 -6.61 2.91
C LYS A 302 -41.02 -5.91 1.99
N ILE A 303 -41.03 -4.58 1.96
CA ILE A 303 -41.91 -3.80 1.08
C ILE A 303 -41.43 -3.79 -0.38
N LEU A 304 -40.24 -4.33 -0.67
CA LEU A 304 -39.62 -4.35 -2.00
C LEU A 304 -40.28 -5.39 -2.93
N ASN A 305 -41.33 -4.95 -3.63
CA ASN A 305 -41.96 -5.68 -4.73
C ASN A 305 -41.21 -5.49 -6.07
N GLY A 306 -41.61 -6.23 -7.12
CA GLY A 306 -40.93 -6.20 -8.43
C GLY A 306 -40.84 -4.81 -9.06
N SER A 307 -41.88 -3.97 -8.92
CA SER A 307 -41.87 -2.59 -9.42
C SER A 307 -40.82 -1.73 -8.70
N ARG A 308 -40.74 -1.82 -7.36
CA ARG A 308 -39.72 -1.10 -6.58
C ARG A 308 -38.31 -1.57 -6.92
N ARG A 309 -38.09 -2.88 -7.05
CA ARG A 309 -36.79 -3.44 -7.42
C ARG A 309 -36.36 -3.01 -8.81
N SER A 310 -37.28 -2.94 -9.78
CA SER A 310 -37.03 -2.39 -11.11
C SER A 310 -36.66 -0.90 -11.05
N ARG A 311 -37.35 -0.09 -10.23
CA ARG A 311 -36.99 1.33 -10.03
C ARG A 311 -35.60 1.48 -9.42
N ILE A 312 -35.27 0.70 -8.40
CA ILE A 312 -33.96 0.71 -7.74
C ILE A 312 -32.85 0.30 -8.71
N ALA A 313 -33.07 -0.78 -9.48
CA ALA A 313 -32.16 -1.25 -10.52
C ALA A 313 -31.86 -0.14 -11.55
N LYS A 314 -32.91 0.50 -12.09
CA LYS A 314 -32.76 1.64 -13.00
C LYS A 314 -32.04 2.83 -12.34
N GLY A 315 -32.40 3.17 -11.11
CA GLY A 315 -31.82 4.29 -10.37
C GLY A 315 -30.37 4.07 -9.90
N SER A 316 -29.89 2.83 -9.89
CA SER A 316 -28.52 2.46 -9.50
C SER A 316 -27.64 2.06 -10.69
N GLY A 317 -28.22 1.99 -11.90
CA GLY A 317 -27.55 1.47 -13.09
C GLY A 317 -27.19 -0.02 -12.98
N ARG A 318 -28.00 -0.80 -12.28
CA ARG A 318 -27.79 -2.23 -12.00
C ARG A 318 -28.93 -3.09 -12.51
N THR A 319 -28.71 -4.40 -12.52
CA THR A 319 -29.71 -5.39 -12.91
C THR A 319 -30.67 -5.67 -11.75
N VAL A 320 -31.90 -6.07 -12.07
CA VAL A 320 -32.88 -6.49 -11.04
C VAL A 320 -32.37 -7.72 -10.28
N THR A 321 -31.59 -8.58 -10.93
CA THR A 321 -30.94 -9.75 -10.30
C THR A 321 -29.96 -9.34 -9.21
N GLU A 322 -29.11 -8.33 -9.46
CA GLU A 322 -28.20 -7.80 -8.43
C GLU A 322 -28.95 -7.22 -7.22
N VAL A 323 -30.06 -6.51 -7.47
CA VAL A 323 -30.93 -6.00 -6.39
C VAL A 323 -31.53 -7.15 -5.58
N ASN A 324 -31.98 -8.23 -6.24
CA ASN A 324 -32.51 -9.40 -5.56
C ASN A 324 -31.46 -10.08 -4.67
N ASN A 325 -30.28 -10.34 -5.23
CA ASN A 325 -29.17 -10.98 -4.52
C ASN A 325 -28.80 -10.20 -3.25
N LEU A 326 -28.79 -8.87 -3.30
CA LEU A 326 -28.50 -8.04 -2.14
C LEU A 326 -29.56 -8.20 -1.03
N VAL A 327 -30.85 -8.13 -1.41
CA VAL A 327 -31.96 -8.27 -0.47
C VAL A 327 -31.99 -9.66 0.17
N ASP A 328 -31.64 -10.70 -0.60
CA ASP A 328 -31.59 -12.08 -0.11
C ASP A 328 -30.44 -12.29 0.88
N ARG A 329 -29.25 -11.77 0.57
CA ARG A 329 -28.09 -11.77 1.49
C ARG A 329 -28.41 -11.02 2.78
N PHE A 330 -29.04 -9.85 2.70
CA PHE A 330 -29.47 -9.09 3.87
C PHE A 330 -30.49 -9.85 4.72
N SER A 331 -31.48 -10.48 4.07
CA SER A 331 -32.50 -11.28 4.74
C SER A 331 -31.91 -12.51 5.45
N ALA A 332 -30.89 -13.14 4.85
CA ALA A 332 -30.15 -14.24 5.46
C ALA A 332 -29.35 -13.78 6.69
N ALA A 333 -28.63 -12.66 6.58
CA ALA A 333 -27.89 -12.07 7.70
C ALA A 333 -28.83 -11.66 8.86
N GLN A 334 -30.00 -11.08 8.55
CA GLN A 334 -31.02 -10.73 9.55
C GLN A 334 -31.58 -11.96 10.27
N LYS A 335 -31.74 -13.10 9.57
CA LYS A 335 -32.15 -14.37 10.18
C LYS A 335 -31.09 -14.90 11.15
N MET A 336 -29.82 -14.90 10.74
CA MET A 336 -28.71 -15.32 11.61
C MET A 336 -28.59 -14.43 12.86
N MET A 337 -28.64 -13.11 12.70
CA MET A 337 -28.62 -12.17 13.85
C MET A 337 -29.80 -12.37 14.79
N LYS A 338 -31.00 -12.65 14.26
CA LYS A 338 -32.18 -12.94 15.08
C LYS A 338 -32.05 -14.26 15.84
N GLN A 339 -31.41 -15.28 15.24
CA GLN A 339 -31.11 -16.54 15.91
C GLN A 339 -30.06 -16.36 17.02
N MET A 340 -29.06 -15.52 16.80
CA MET A 340 -28.01 -15.23 17.80
C MET A 340 -28.52 -14.36 18.96
N ARG A 341 -29.36 -13.36 18.68
CA ARG A 341 -29.98 -12.49 19.70
C ARG A 341 -31.16 -13.15 20.42
N GLY A 342 -31.66 -14.27 19.89
CA GLY A 342 -32.82 -15.01 20.38
C GLY A 342 -32.51 -16.08 21.43
N GLY A 343 -31.25 -16.22 21.88
CA GLY A 343 -30.90 -17.06 23.04
C GLY A 343 -31.32 -18.53 22.94
N LYS A 344 -31.52 -19.07 21.74
CA LYS A 344 -31.74 -20.51 21.54
C LYS A 344 -30.49 -21.17 21.00
N ILE A 345 -29.43 -21.18 21.81
CA ILE A 345 -28.75 -22.45 22.01
C ILE A 345 -29.72 -23.25 22.89
N PRO A 346 -30.21 -24.42 22.47
CA PRO A 346 -30.81 -25.37 23.39
C PRO A 346 -29.74 -25.77 24.42
N GLY A 347 -29.63 -25.00 25.50
CA GLY A 347 -29.06 -25.48 26.73
C GLY A 347 -29.98 -26.59 27.23
N GLY A 348 -29.49 -27.82 27.27
CA GLY A 348 -30.20 -28.94 27.89
C GLY A 348 -30.39 -30.20 27.06
N MET A 349 -29.43 -30.59 26.20
CA MET A 349 -29.28 -32.01 25.86
C MET A 349 -27.83 -32.39 26.15
N GLY A 350 -27.65 -33.29 27.11
CA GLY A 350 -26.33 -33.73 27.57
C GLY A 350 -25.45 -34.21 26.42
N LEU A 351 -24.20 -33.78 26.43
CA LEU A 351 -23.13 -34.37 25.65
C LEU A 351 -23.05 -35.86 26.02
N PRO A 352 -23.15 -36.81 25.06
CA PRO A 352 -22.73 -38.18 25.32
C PRO A 352 -21.22 -38.17 25.65
N PRO A 353 -20.77 -38.88 26.68
CA PRO A 353 -19.39 -38.85 27.18
C PRO A 353 -18.38 -39.60 26.28
N ALA A 354 -18.51 -39.50 24.95
CA ALA A 354 -17.67 -40.20 23.98
C ALA A 354 -16.79 -39.27 23.11
N MET A 355 -16.80 -37.96 23.34
CA MET A 355 -15.99 -37.01 22.54
C MET A 355 -15.07 -36.09 23.35
N ALA A 356 -14.89 -36.35 24.64
CA ALA A 356 -13.91 -35.69 25.50
C ALA A 356 -12.52 -36.37 25.44
N SER A 357 -12.03 -36.69 24.24
CA SER A 357 -10.67 -37.20 24.05
C SER A 357 -10.18 -36.82 22.66
N GLY A 358 -9.24 -35.88 22.58
CA GLY A 358 -8.60 -35.51 21.32
C GLY A 358 -8.13 -34.07 21.17
N ILE A 359 -7.74 -33.38 22.25
CA ILE A 359 -6.72 -32.34 22.11
C ILE A 359 -5.38 -33.07 22.10
N SER A 360 -4.86 -33.41 20.92
CA SER A 360 -3.44 -33.68 20.71
C SER A 360 -3.11 -33.83 19.23
N GLY A 361 -2.31 -32.90 18.70
CA GLY A 361 -1.26 -33.21 17.74
C GLY A 361 -1.61 -33.18 16.25
N GLY A 362 -0.84 -32.38 15.51
CA GLY A 362 -0.45 -32.74 14.14
C GLY A 362 -1.05 -31.88 13.03
N ILE A 363 -0.25 -30.96 12.51
CA ILE A 363 -0.33 -30.51 11.11
C ILE A 363 0.02 -31.74 10.24
N PRO A 364 -0.74 -32.06 9.18
CA PRO A 364 -0.16 -31.88 7.84
C PRO A 364 -1.14 -31.53 6.70
N ASN A 365 -0.65 -30.61 5.84
CA ASN A 365 -0.56 -30.73 4.39
C ASN A 365 -1.85 -30.80 3.54
N LEU A 366 -2.24 -29.67 2.93
CA LEU A 366 -3.18 -29.64 1.80
C LEU A 366 -2.43 -29.86 0.47
N GLY A 367 -2.46 -31.09 -0.02
CA GLY A 367 -2.20 -31.42 -1.42
C GLY A 367 -3.46 -31.29 -2.29
N SER A 368 -3.24 -31.03 -3.58
CA SER A 368 -4.17 -30.67 -4.66
C SER A 368 -5.46 -31.51 -4.82
N PRO A 369 -6.56 -30.95 -5.37
CA PRO A 369 -7.79 -31.70 -5.60
C PRO A 369 -7.77 -32.45 -6.94
N ALA A 370 -7.76 -33.79 -6.86
CA ALA A 370 -8.08 -34.67 -7.98
C ALA A 370 -9.58 -35.03 -7.98
N ASN A 371 -10.26 -34.52 -9.00
CA ASN A 371 -11.39 -35.10 -9.75
C ASN A 371 -12.17 -36.28 -9.13
N ARG A 372 -13.40 -36.04 -8.63
CA ARG A 372 -14.49 -37.04 -8.58
C ARG A 372 -15.85 -36.40 -8.85
N VAL A 373 -16.47 -36.79 -9.96
CA VAL A 373 -17.82 -36.44 -10.39
C VAL A 373 -18.84 -37.37 -9.68
N PRO A 374 -19.92 -36.86 -9.07
CA PRO A 374 -21.03 -37.68 -8.56
C PRO A 374 -22.07 -38.00 -9.67
N PRO A 375 -22.83 -39.11 -9.57
CA PRO A 375 -23.63 -39.62 -10.68
C PRO A 375 -24.92 -38.83 -10.91
N LYS A 376 -25.26 -38.62 -12.20
CA LYS A 376 -26.48 -37.94 -12.67
C LYS A 376 -27.74 -38.78 -12.38
N LYS A 377 -28.69 -38.22 -11.61
CA LYS A 377 -30.10 -38.66 -11.60
C LYS A 377 -30.83 -38.07 -12.81
N LYS A 378 -31.44 -38.92 -13.65
CA LYS A 378 -32.29 -38.51 -14.79
C LYS A 378 -33.61 -37.93 -14.27
N SER A 379 -33.92 -36.67 -14.60
CA SER A 379 -35.22 -36.06 -14.36
C SER A 379 -36.14 -36.27 -15.57
N ARG A 380 -37.37 -36.73 -15.32
CA ARG A 380 -38.44 -36.86 -16.32
C ARG A 380 -38.94 -35.48 -16.75
N SER A 381 -39.17 -35.32 -18.05
CA SER A 381 -39.64 -34.08 -18.70
C SER A 381 -41.09 -33.74 -18.33
N GLY A 382 -41.37 -32.46 -18.04
CA GLY A 382 -42.69 -31.93 -17.67
C GLY A 382 -43.67 -31.70 -18.82
N ASN A 383 -43.41 -32.25 -20.02
CA ASN A 383 -44.28 -32.08 -21.18
C ASN A 383 -45.22 -33.29 -21.39
N PRO A 384 -46.55 -33.15 -21.28
CA PRO A 384 -47.52 -34.25 -21.39
C PRO A 384 -47.44 -35.04 -22.71
N ALA A 385 -47.14 -34.38 -23.82
CA ALA A 385 -47.11 -35.00 -25.15
C ALA A 385 -45.93 -35.98 -25.34
N LYS A 386 -44.83 -35.81 -24.59
CA LYS A 386 -43.67 -36.74 -24.64
C LYS A 386 -43.84 -37.95 -23.74
N ARG A 387 -44.68 -37.88 -22.70
CA ARG A 387 -44.95 -39.00 -21.78
C ARG A 387 -45.81 -40.09 -22.44
N ALA A 388 -46.77 -39.70 -23.27
CA ALA A 388 -47.62 -40.63 -24.02
C ALA A 388 -46.85 -41.49 -25.05
N ILE A 389 -45.66 -41.05 -25.46
CA ILE A 389 -44.79 -41.78 -26.40
C ILE A 389 -43.86 -42.75 -25.66
N GLU A 390 -43.50 -42.46 -24.40
CA GLU A 390 -42.63 -43.32 -23.58
C GLU A 390 -43.39 -44.45 -22.86
N GLU A 391 -44.72 -44.38 -22.74
CA GLU A 391 -45.56 -45.39 -22.06
C GLU A 391 -46.32 -46.32 -23.04
N GLY A 392 -46.06 -46.21 -24.35
CA GLY A 392 -46.80 -46.91 -25.40
C GLY A 392 -46.05 -47.98 -26.20
N ARG A 393 -44.96 -48.58 -25.69
CA ARG A 393 -44.27 -49.67 -26.41
C ARG A 393 -43.63 -50.71 -25.51
#